data_AF-X0TUC9-F1
#
_entry.id   AF-X0TUC9-F1
#
_cell.length_a   1.000
_cell.length_b   1.000
_cell.length_c   1.000
_cell.angle_alpha   90.00
_cell.angle_beta   90.00
_cell.angle_gamma   90.00
#
_symmetry.space_group_name_H-M   'P 1'
#
loop_
_entity.id
_entity.type
_entity.pdbx_description
1 polymer ?
#
loop_
_entity_poly.entity_id
_entity_poly.type
_entity_poly.pdbx_seq_one_letter_code
_entity_poly.pdbx_strand_id
1 'polypeptide(L)'
;YLSEWEAALGIPDECFPVGTTIAARQFAIEIKLVVLAGISTADDFQKLALRFGLTIKARSGIDHVTVGQGGYGLETPVLDITGDFADVAEARMTLVITESFPDDVRFPWPFSAAASPPPPPAGLKFATAGQNSLRCLISKLAPANVAVLFQENV
;
A
#
# COMPACT_ATOMS: atom_id res chain seq x y z
N TYR A 1 7.73 -11.22 29.36
CA TYR A 1 6.42 -10.75 28.86
C TYR A 1 6.43 -10.42 27.38
N LEU A 2 7.24 -9.48 26.87
CA LEU A 2 7.26 -9.16 25.41
C LEU A 2 7.48 -10.38 24.50
N SER A 3 8.43 -11.26 24.86
CA SER A 3 8.70 -12.51 24.14
C SER A 3 7.53 -13.51 24.12
N GLU A 4 6.67 -13.50 25.14
CA GLU A 4 5.50 -14.39 25.20
C GLU A 4 4.43 -13.92 24.23
N TRP A 5 4.23 -12.60 24.13
CA TRP A 5 3.33 -12.00 23.13
C TRP A 5 3.83 -12.22 21.70
N GLU A 6 5.12 -12.07 21.46
CA GLU A 6 5.72 -12.37 20.15
C GLU A 6 5.51 -13.83 19.76
N ALA A 7 5.79 -14.76 20.67
CA ALA A 7 5.55 -16.18 20.42
C ALA A 7 4.07 -16.49 20.17
N ALA A 8 3.15 -15.90 20.94
CA ALA A 8 1.71 -16.07 20.77
C ALA A 8 1.20 -15.52 19.43
N LEU A 9 1.82 -14.46 18.91
CA LEU A 9 1.47 -13.79 17.65
C LEU A 9 2.29 -14.27 16.45
N GLY A 10 3.20 -15.23 16.65
CA GLY A 10 4.08 -15.77 15.60
C GLY A 10 5.10 -14.76 15.07
N ILE A 11 5.51 -13.79 15.89
CA ILE A 11 6.60 -12.85 15.59
C ILE A 11 7.91 -13.48 16.10
N PRO A 12 9.00 -13.49 15.33
CA PRO A 12 9.18 -12.89 14.01
C PRO A 12 8.50 -13.65 12.87
N ASP A 13 8.09 -12.93 11.83
CA ASP A 13 7.59 -13.49 10.57
C ASP A 13 8.15 -12.75 9.34
N GLU A 14 7.65 -13.09 8.16
CA GLU A 14 8.06 -12.47 6.89
C GLU A 14 7.77 -10.96 6.81
N CYS A 15 6.75 -10.48 7.53
CA CYS A 15 6.34 -9.07 7.51
C CYS A 15 6.95 -8.25 8.65
N PHE A 16 7.34 -8.91 9.74
CA PHE A 16 7.95 -8.34 10.94
C PHE A 16 9.19 -9.15 11.34
N PRO A 17 10.38 -8.72 10.92
CA PRO A 17 11.62 -9.32 11.39
C PRO A 17 11.83 -9.04 12.89
N VAL A 18 12.74 -9.78 13.53
CA VAL A 18 13.08 -9.58 14.94
C VAL A 18 13.53 -8.14 15.18
N GLY A 19 12.72 -7.38 15.91
CA GLY A 19 13.05 -6.01 16.28
C GLY A 19 14.25 -5.98 17.24
N THR A 20 15.22 -5.11 16.97
CA THR A 20 16.40 -4.92 17.84
C THR A 20 16.15 -3.97 19.00
N THR A 21 15.01 -3.26 19.00
CA THR A 21 14.61 -2.31 20.05
C THR A 21 13.27 -2.70 20.66
N ILE A 22 13.05 -2.34 21.94
CA ILE A 22 11.78 -2.60 22.64
C ILE A 22 10.61 -1.93 21.92
N ALA A 23 10.78 -0.69 21.45
CA ALA A 23 9.75 0.05 20.75
C ALA A 23 9.33 -0.62 19.42
N ALA A 24 10.29 -1.10 18.62
CA ALA A 24 9.98 -1.80 17.37
C ALA A 24 9.22 -3.11 17.60
N ARG A 25 9.57 -3.84 18.68
CA ARG A 25 8.89 -5.08 19.09
C ARG A 25 7.46 -4.83 19.56
N GLN A 26 7.25 -3.80 20.38
CA GLN A 26 5.92 -3.37 20.82
C GLN A 26 5.04 -2.96 19.64
N PHE A 27 5.59 -2.20 18.70
CA PHE A 27 4.88 -1.82 17.49
C PHE A 27 4.43 -3.03 16.66
N ALA A 28 5.30 -4.01 16.44
CA ALA A 28 4.94 -5.23 15.70
C ALA A 28 3.79 -6.00 16.37
N ILE A 29 3.81 -6.10 17.70
CA ILE A 29 2.74 -6.73 18.50
C ILE A 29 1.42 -5.95 18.34
N GLU A 30 1.45 -4.63 18.50
CA GLU A 30 0.25 -3.78 18.37
C GLU A 30 -0.38 -3.93 16.98
N ILE A 31 0.42 -3.92 15.92
CA ILE A 31 -0.09 -4.12 14.57
C ILE A 31 -0.70 -5.51 14.41
N LYS A 32 -0.03 -6.57 14.87
CA LYS A 32 -0.57 -7.93 14.79
C LYS A 32 -1.89 -8.09 15.54
N LEU A 33 -2.04 -7.44 16.68
CA LEU A 33 -3.30 -7.44 17.43
C LEU A 33 -4.42 -6.74 16.66
N VAL A 34 -4.14 -5.59 16.02
CA VAL A 34 -5.12 -4.89 15.16
C VAL A 34 -5.55 -5.77 13.98
N VAL A 35 -4.59 -6.44 13.34
CA VAL A 35 -4.84 -7.37 12.23
C VAL A 35 -5.73 -8.54 12.67
N LEU A 36 -5.45 -9.13 13.83
CA LEU A 36 -6.26 -10.23 14.40
C LEU A 36 -7.65 -9.78 14.85
N ALA A 37 -7.81 -8.53 15.28
CA ALA A 37 -9.11 -7.97 15.64
C ALA A 37 -10.07 -7.87 14.43
N GLY A 38 -9.54 -7.99 13.21
CA GLY A 38 -10.30 -8.08 11.98
C GLY A 38 -10.22 -6.81 11.16
N ILE A 39 -9.57 -6.92 10.00
CA ILE A 39 -9.55 -5.87 8.97
C ILE A 39 -10.43 -6.38 7.84
N SER A 40 -11.52 -5.68 7.56
CA SER A 40 -12.52 -6.16 6.60
C SER A 40 -13.04 -5.09 5.64
N THR A 41 -12.85 -3.81 5.98
CA THR A 41 -13.32 -2.68 5.18
C THR A 41 -12.17 -1.86 4.63
N ALA A 42 -12.44 -1.10 3.55
CA ALA A 42 -11.46 -0.18 2.98
C ALA A 42 -10.94 0.85 4.01
N ASP A 43 -11.78 1.28 4.95
CA ASP A 43 -11.42 2.20 6.03
C ASP A 43 -10.47 1.54 7.05
N ASP A 44 -10.64 0.26 7.34
CA ASP A 44 -9.73 -0.49 8.23
C ASP A 44 -8.31 -0.57 7.65
N PHE A 45 -8.19 -0.78 6.32
CA PHE A 45 -6.91 -0.75 5.64
C PHE A 45 -6.24 0.63 5.75
N GLN A 46 -7.02 1.71 5.61
CA GLN A 46 -6.50 3.08 5.76
C GLN A 46 -6.02 3.34 7.19
N LYS A 47 -6.81 2.94 8.19
CA LYS A 47 -6.44 3.03 9.60
C LYS A 47 -5.19 2.23 9.94
N LEU A 48 -5.01 1.05 9.33
CA LEU A 48 -3.79 0.26 9.47
C LEU A 48 -2.58 1.00 8.90
N ALA A 49 -2.69 1.55 7.69
CA ALA A 49 -1.61 2.28 7.04
C ALA A 49 -1.17 3.52 7.85
N LEU A 50 -2.12 4.22 8.47
CA LEU A 50 -1.83 5.37 9.34
C LEU A 50 -0.92 5.01 10.52
N ARG A 51 -0.96 3.76 11.02
CA ARG A 51 -0.03 3.30 12.07
C ARG A 51 1.42 3.25 11.59
N PHE A 52 1.63 3.06 10.30
CA PHE A 52 2.95 3.14 9.65
C PHE A 52 3.31 4.56 9.21
N GLY A 53 2.47 5.56 9.50
CA GLY A 53 2.64 6.93 9.00
C GLY A 53 2.34 7.08 7.51
N LEU A 54 1.66 6.10 6.91
CA LEU A 54 1.33 6.08 5.49
C LEU A 54 -0.15 6.42 5.30
N THR A 55 -0.46 7.10 4.19
CA THR A 55 -1.83 7.32 3.76
C THR A 55 -2.08 6.49 2.51
N ILE A 56 -3.14 5.68 2.52
CA ILE A 56 -3.51 4.83 1.38
C ILE A 56 -4.99 5.04 1.03
N LYS A 57 -5.38 4.62 -0.17
CA LYS A 57 -6.77 4.41 -0.57
C LYS A 57 -6.91 2.96 -1.06
N ALA A 58 -7.78 2.19 -0.42
CA ALA A 58 -8.11 0.83 -0.86
C ALA A 58 -9.41 0.84 -1.67
N ARG A 59 -9.38 0.33 -2.90
CA ARG A 59 -10.52 0.32 -3.84
C ARG A 59 -10.64 -1.03 -4.56
N SER A 60 -11.82 -1.28 -5.13
CA SER A 60 -12.01 -2.46 -5.98
C SER A 60 -11.44 -2.19 -7.37
N GLY A 61 -10.93 -3.23 -8.05
CA GLY A 61 -10.51 -3.12 -9.45
C GLY A 61 -11.62 -2.62 -10.37
N ILE A 62 -12.89 -2.87 -10.05
CA ILE A 62 -14.04 -2.41 -10.86
C ILE A 62 -14.13 -0.88 -10.90
N ASP A 63 -13.61 -0.18 -9.89
CA ASP A 63 -13.54 1.28 -9.87
C ASP A 63 -12.57 1.83 -10.93
N HIS A 64 -11.66 0.97 -11.42
CA HIS A 64 -10.64 1.25 -12.44
C HIS A 64 -11.00 0.70 -13.83
N VAL A 65 -12.23 0.26 -14.06
CA VAL A 65 -12.72 -0.10 -15.40
C VAL A 65 -13.38 1.12 -16.04
N THR A 66 -13.10 1.38 -17.32
CA THR A 66 -13.63 2.53 -18.07
C THR A 66 -15.16 2.55 -18.09
N VAL A 67 -15.74 3.74 -17.96
CA VAL A 67 -17.20 3.95 -18.01
C VAL A 67 -17.75 3.44 -19.35
N GLY A 68 -18.71 2.52 -19.29
CA GLY A 68 -19.35 1.92 -20.47
C GLY A 68 -19.05 0.43 -20.68
N GLN A 69 -18.05 -0.14 -20.00
CA GLN A 69 -17.77 -1.58 -20.02
C GLN A 69 -18.19 -2.30 -18.72
N GLY A 70 -19.14 -1.72 -17.98
CA GLY A 70 -19.61 -2.22 -16.68
C GLY A 70 -18.79 -1.71 -15.48
N GLY A 71 -17.74 -0.92 -15.73
CA GLY A 71 -16.97 -0.19 -14.73
C GLY A 71 -17.60 1.12 -14.29
N TYR A 72 -17.15 1.64 -13.16
CA TYR A 72 -17.62 2.93 -12.62
C TYR A 72 -16.71 4.11 -12.97
N GLY A 73 -15.44 3.87 -13.37
CA GLY A 73 -14.50 4.91 -13.83
C GLY A 73 -14.42 6.15 -12.94
N LEU A 74 -14.38 5.95 -11.61
CA LEU A 74 -14.71 7.02 -10.65
C LEU A 74 -13.53 7.91 -10.23
N GLU A 75 -12.26 7.55 -10.50
CA GLU A 75 -11.12 8.43 -10.18
C GLU A 75 -9.99 8.34 -11.23
N THR A 76 -9.55 9.51 -11.70
CA THR A 76 -8.23 9.76 -12.32
C THR A 76 -7.21 10.05 -11.21
N PRO A 77 -5.93 9.66 -11.29
CA PRO A 77 -5.15 9.43 -12.50
C PRO A 77 -5.15 7.97 -12.97
N VAL A 78 -5.17 7.87 -14.30
CA VAL A 78 -4.92 6.67 -15.09
C VAL A 78 -3.72 5.94 -14.52
N LEU A 79 -3.87 4.65 -14.30
CA LEU A 79 -2.75 3.77 -14.06
C LEU A 79 -1.72 4.05 -15.18
N ASP A 80 -0.50 4.48 -14.85
CA ASP A 80 0.64 4.26 -15.76
C ASP A 80 1.06 2.77 -15.71
N ILE A 81 0.07 1.89 -15.53
CA ILE A 81 0.06 0.53 -16.00
C ILE A 81 -0.59 0.67 -17.36
N THR A 82 0.15 0.47 -18.44
CA THR A 82 -0.41 0.28 -19.77
C THR A 82 -1.68 -0.60 -19.68
N GLY A 83 -2.88 0.01 -19.74
CA GLY A 83 -4.18 -0.66 -19.59
C GLY A 83 -4.86 -0.44 -18.24
N ASP A 84 -5.96 0.33 -18.23
CA ASP A 84 -7.11 0.02 -17.38
C ASP A 84 -7.51 -1.45 -17.59
N PHE A 85 -8.20 -2.04 -16.62
CA PHE A 85 -8.79 -3.38 -16.83
C PHE A 85 -9.70 -3.34 -18.06
N ALA A 86 -9.52 -4.29 -18.98
CA ALA A 86 -10.26 -4.32 -20.23
C ALA A 86 -11.74 -4.65 -20.02
N ASP A 87 -12.07 -5.31 -18.92
CA ASP A 87 -13.44 -5.58 -18.52
C ASP A 87 -13.59 -5.78 -16.99
N VAL A 88 -14.84 -5.85 -16.53
CA VAL A 88 -15.19 -6.13 -15.13
C VAL A 88 -14.81 -7.55 -14.71
N ALA A 89 -14.70 -8.49 -15.65
CA ALA A 89 -14.40 -9.89 -15.34
C ALA A 89 -12.96 -10.06 -14.83
N GLU A 90 -12.02 -9.31 -15.40
CA GLU A 90 -10.63 -9.22 -14.93
C GLU A 90 -10.54 -8.45 -13.62
N ALA A 91 -11.34 -7.39 -13.45
CA ALA A 91 -11.24 -6.47 -12.33
C ALA A 91 -11.95 -6.94 -11.03
N ARG A 92 -12.92 -7.85 -11.14
CA ARG A 92 -13.81 -8.26 -10.01
C ARG A 92 -13.09 -8.90 -8.83
N MET A 93 -11.90 -9.45 -9.06
CA MET A 93 -11.08 -10.09 -8.03
C MET A 93 -9.79 -9.31 -7.80
N THR A 94 -9.85 -7.98 -7.83
CA THR A 94 -8.67 -7.14 -7.61
C THR A 94 -8.93 -6.08 -6.55
N LEU A 95 -7.97 -5.95 -5.63
CA LEU A 95 -7.88 -4.87 -4.66
C LEU A 95 -6.76 -3.93 -5.12
N VAL A 96 -7.12 -2.68 -5.42
CA VAL A 96 -6.16 -1.65 -5.80
C VAL A 96 -5.88 -0.78 -4.58
N ILE A 97 -4.61 -0.64 -4.24
CA ILE A 97 -4.16 0.12 -3.08
C ILE A 97 -3.30 1.26 -3.58
N THR A 98 -3.86 2.46 -3.55
CA THR A 98 -3.15 3.68 -3.93
C THR A 98 -2.48 4.28 -2.70
N GLU A 99 -1.15 4.25 -2.66
CA GLU A 99 -0.32 4.81 -1.61
C GLU A 99 0.05 6.26 -1.96
N SER A 100 -0.17 7.20 -1.02
CA SER A 100 0.30 8.59 -1.16
C SER A 100 1.53 8.81 -0.29
N PHE A 101 2.57 9.40 -0.89
CA PHE A 101 3.81 9.73 -0.19
C PHE A 101 3.76 11.16 0.34
N PRO A 102 4.27 11.40 1.57
CA PRO A 102 4.63 12.75 1.94
C PRO A 102 5.84 13.20 1.09
N ASP A 103 5.83 14.47 0.67
CA ASP A 103 6.78 15.02 -0.32
C ASP A 103 8.25 15.06 0.16
N ASP A 104 8.47 14.77 1.44
CA ASP A 104 9.74 14.80 2.16
C ASP A 104 10.63 13.56 1.97
N VAL A 105 10.14 12.49 1.32
CA VAL A 105 10.91 11.25 1.05
C VAL A 105 11.38 11.13 -0.42
N ARG A 106 11.35 12.23 -1.18
CA ARG A 106 11.89 12.26 -2.55
C ARG A 106 13.38 12.59 -2.50
N PHE A 107 14.23 11.83 -3.21
CA PHE A 107 15.59 12.31 -3.47
C PHE A 107 15.50 13.55 -4.37
N PRO A 108 15.88 14.75 -3.90
CA PRO A 108 15.87 15.93 -4.75
C PRO A 108 17.06 15.83 -5.68
N TRP A 109 16.86 15.29 -6.88
CA TRP A 109 17.91 15.32 -7.89
C TRP A 109 18.02 16.74 -8.46
N PRO A 110 19.12 17.50 -8.26
CA PRO A 110 19.22 18.88 -8.69
C PRO A 110 19.79 18.93 -10.11
N PHE A 111 19.01 18.60 -11.12
CA PHE A 111 19.24 19.20 -12.43
C PHE A 111 18.13 20.21 -12.68
N SER A 112 18.46 21.47 -12.40
CA SER A 112 17.65 22.63 -12.70
C SER A 112 17.18 22.59 -14.16
N ALA A 113 15.87 22.72 -14.34
CA ALA A 113 15.27 23.13 -15.60
C ALA A 113 15.87 24.47 -16.03
N ALA A 114 16.91 24.42 -16.86
CA ALA A 114 17.47 25.59 -17.54
C ALA A 114 17.99 25.22 -18.93
N ALA A 115 17.13 24.53 -19.68
CA ALA A 115 16.96 24.78 -21.10
C ALA A 115 15.51 24.40 -21.37
N SER A 116 14.75 25.29 -22.00
CA SER A 116 13.47 24.93 -22.61
C SER A 116 13.73 23.73 -23.54
N PRO A 117 13.46 22.49 -23.08
CA PRO A 117 12.22 21.75 -23.35
C PRO A 117 11.68 21.05 -22.05
N PRO A 118 10.80 20.01 -22.05
CA PRO A 118 9.80 19.77 -20.98
C PRO A 118 10.41 19.33 -19.62
N PRO A 119 9.66 19.47 -18.50
CA PRO A 119 10.18 19.20 -17.16
C PRO A 119 10.60 17.73 -16.98
N PRO A 120 11.64 17.46 -16.17
CA PRO A 120 12.18 16.11 -15.99
C PRO A 120 11.21 15.23 -15.17
N PRO A 121 11.28 13.89 -15.35
CA PRO A 121 10.38 12.97 -14.66
C PRO A 121 10.67 12.95 -13.15
N ALA A 122 9.61 12.66 -12.37
CA ALA A 122 9.59 12.64 -10.92
C ALA A 122 10.77 11.84 -10.33
N GLY A 123 11.41 12.40 -9.29
CA GLY A 123 12.60 11.83 -8.65
C GLY A 123 12.43 10.39 -8.15
N LEU A 124 13.56 9.69 -7.98
CA LEU A 124 13.61 8.32 -7.45
C LEU A 124 13.08 8.29 -6.00
N LYS A 125 12.02 7.52 -5.77
CA LYS A 125 11.43 7.29 -4.45
C LYS A 125 12.03 6.02 -3.84
N PHE A 126 12.36 6.05 -2.56
CA PHE A 126 12.79 4.86 -1.82
C PHE A 126 11.62 4.27 -1.03
N ALA A 127 11.43 2.96 -1.11
CA ALA A 127 10.46 2.28 -0.25
C ALA A 127 10.95 2.30 1.20
N THR A 128 10.08 2.68 2.14
CA THR A 128 10.43 2.66 3.57
C THR A 128 10.24 1.25 4.16
N ALA A 129 10.92 0.95 5.28
CA ALA A 129 10.74 -0.33 5.97
C ALA A 129 9.26 -0.56 6.41
N GLY A 130 8.56 0.52 6.75
CA GLY A 130 7.12 0.49 7.05
C GLY A 130 6.27 0.10 5.85
N GLN A 131 6.62 0.57 4.65
CA GLN A 131 5.92 0.24 3.41
C GLN A 131 6.06 -1.22 3.04
N ASN A 132 7.27 -1.80 3.15
CA ASN A 132 7.47 -3.23 2.90
C ASN A 132 6.67 -4.10 3.89
N SER A 133 6.65 -3.69 5.16
CA SER A 133 5.87 -4.38 6.19
C SER A 133 4.36 -4.30 5.92
N LEU A 134 3.86 -3.11 5.53
CA LEU A 134 2.46 -2.89 5.17
C LEU A 134 2.04 -3.67 3.93
N ARG A 135 2.82 -3.62 2.83
CA ARG A 135 2.55 -4.38 1.61
C ARG A 135 2.55 -5.89 1.87
N CYS A 136 3.47 -6.38 2.70
CA CYS A 136 3.48 -7.77 3.15
C CYS A 136 2.21 -8.13 3.92
N LEU A 137 1.81 -7.29 4.89
CA LEU A 137 0.58 -7.53 5.67
C LEU A 137 -0.67 -7.54 4.80
N ILE A 138 -0.82 -6.56 3.91
CA ILE A 138 -2.02 -6.46 3.08
C ILE A 138 -2.10 -7.62 2.09
N SER A 139 -0.97 -8.06 1.52
CA SER A 139 -0.97 -9.25 0.66
C SER A 139 -1.35 -10.55 1.39
N LYS A 140 -1.04 -10.67 2.70
CA LYS A 140 -1.49 -11.80 3.53
C LYS A 140 -2.94 -11.67 4.01
N LEU A 141 -3.43 -10.45 4.18
CA LEU A 141 -4.81 -10.14 4.58
C LEU A 141 -5.81 -10.23 3.44
N ALA A 142 -5.33 -10.12 2.19
CA ALA A 142 -6.18 -10.16 1.03
C ALA A 142 -7.00 -11.47 1.00
N PRO A 143 -8.29 -11.40 0.65
CA PRO A 143 -9.12 -12.58 0.52
C PRO A 143 -8.55 -13.57 -0.50
N ALA A 144 -8.86 -14.86 -0.34
CA ALA A 144 -8.44 -15.88 -1.28
C ALA A 144 -8.89 -15.53 -2.72
N ASN A 145 -7.99 -15.74 -3.68
CA ASN A 145 -8.18 -15.45 -5.11
C ASN A 145 -8.34 -13.96 -5.46
N VAL A 146 -8.00 -13.04 -4.57
CA VAL A 146 -7.93 -11.60 -4.88
C VAL A 146 -6.48 -11.21 -5.20
N ALA A 147 -6.26 -10.62 -6.37
CA ALA A 147 -4.99 -9.98 -6.69
C ALA A 147 -4.90 -8.62 -5.98
N VAL A 148 -3.78 -8.34 -5.32
CA VAL A 148 -3.52 -7.01 -4.74
C VAL A 148 -2.57 -6.25 -5.65
N LEU A 149 -3.00 -5.09 -6.11
CA LEU A 149 -2.18 -4.18 -6.89
C LEU A 149 -1.85 -2.96 -6.05
N PHE A 150 -0.57 -2.64 -5.94
CA PHE A 150 -0.11 -1.44 -5.26
C PHE A 150 0.19 -0.37 -6.32
N GLN A 151 -0.49 0.77 -6.18
CA GLN A 151 -0.31 1.95 -7.01
C GLN A 151 0.29 3.06 -6.15
N GLU A 152 1.12 3.89 -6.76
CA GLU A 152 1.69 5.06 -6.13
C GLU A 152 1.01 6.31 -6.69
N ASN A 153 0.46 7.16 -5.82
CA ASN A 153 -0.05 8.47 -6.23
C ASN A 153 1.13 9.44 -6.34
N VAL A 154 1.23 10.14 -7.48
CA VAL A 154 2.35 11.03 -7.81
C VAL A 154 2.04 12.47 -7.44
#